data_AF-A0A1G5UWW8-F1
#
_entry.id   AF-A0A1G5UWW8-F1
#
_cell.length_a   1.000
_cell.length_b   1.000
_cell.length_c   1.000
_cell.angle_alpha   90.00
_cell.angle_beta   90.00
_cell.angle_gamma   90.00
#
_symmetry.space_group_name_H-M   'P 1'
#
loop_
_entity.id
_entity.type
_entity.pdbx_description
1 polymer ?
#
loop_
_entity_poly.entity_id
_entity_poly.type
_entity_poly.pdbx_seq_one_letter_code
_entity_poly.pdbx_strand_id
1 'polypeptide(L)' 'MEAIILKSKSSKNLKQIKELAKALGVEFSIIKDELAEDLALANAIESGKTGEYVDLANFLGELKNENSDR' A
#
# COMPACT_ATOMS: atom_id res chain seq x y z
N MET A 1 -0.32 15.19 -10.22
CA MET A 1 0.60 14.10 -10.59
C MET A 1 -0.14 12.82 -10.27
N GLU A 2 -0.54 12.06 -11.28
CA GLU A 2 -1.29 10.82 -11.10
C GLU A 2 -0.35 9.66 -11.38
N ALA A 3 -0.32 8.68 -10.47
CA ALA A 3 0.55 7.52 -10.55
C ALA A 3 -0.31 6.25 -10.56
N ILE A 4 0.07 5.28 -11.40
CA ILE A 4 -0.63 4.00 -11.52
C ILE A 4 0.34 2.88 -11.20
N ILE A 5 -0.10 1.95 -10.36
CA ILE A 5 0.65 0.75 -10.00
C ILE A 5 0.15 -0.42 -10.86
N LEU A 6 1.06 -1.07 -11.59
CA LEU A 6 0.74 -2.19 -12.47
C LEU A 6 1.35 -3.49 -11.91
N LYS A 7 0.50 -4.46 -11.60
CA LYS A 7 0.91 -5.79 -11.13
C LYS A 7 0.57 -6.84 -12.20
N SER A 8 1.51 -7.73 -12.51
CA SER A 8 1.27 -8.86 -13.41
C SER A 8 2.03 -10.10 -12.95
N LYS A 9 1.44 -11.28 -13.17
CA LYS A 9 2.11 -12.57 -12.97
C LYS A 9 3.00 -12.95 -14.16
N SER A 10 2.91 -12.23 -15.28
CA SER A 10 3.68 -12.49 -16.52
C SER A 10 4.80 -11.47 -16.68
N SER A 11 6.05 -11.93 -16.64
CA SER A 11 7.22 -11.09 -16.92
C SER A 11 7.21 -10.52 -18.34
N LYS A 12 6.65 -11.26 -19.31
CA LYS A 12 6.47 -10.82 -20.70
C LYS A 12 5.56 -9.58 -20.78
N ASN A 13 4.45 -9.58 -20.05
CA ASN A 13 3.50 -8.46 -20.08
C ASN A 13 4.13 -7.20 -19.48
N LEU A 14 4.86 -7.35 -18.36
CA LEU A 14 5.58 -6.21 -17.76
C LEU A 14 6.65 -5.64 -18.70
N LYS A 15 7.34 -6.49 -19.47
CA LYS A 15 8.31 -6.01 -20.47
C LYS A 15 7.64 -5.16 -21.54
N GLN A 16 6.51 -5.62 -22.10
CA GLN A 16 5.77 -4.88 -23.12
C GLN A 16 5.24 -3.54 -22.59
N ILE A 17 4.76 -3.51 -21.34
CA ILE A 17 4.31 -2.27 -20.68
C ILE A 17 5.47 -1.28 -20.52
N LYS A 18 6.66 -1.74 -20.12
CA LYS A 18 7.85 -0.89 -20.02
C LYS A 18 8.26 -0.30 -21.37
N GLU A 19 8.23 -1.12 -22.42
CA GLU A 19 8.53 -0.66 -23.78
C GLU A 19 7.53 0.39 -24.27
N LEU A 20 6.24 0.17 -23.98
CA LEU A 20 5.19 1.14 -24.29
C LEU A 20 5.37 2.46 -23.53
N ALA A 21 5.62 2.40 -22.21
CA ALA A 21 5.85 3.59 -21.40
C ALA A 21 7.04 4.40 -21.93
N LYS A 22 8.13 3.72 -22.31
CA LYS A 22 9.31 4.34 -22.92
C LYS A 22 8.99 5.00 -24.26
N ALA A 23 8.17 4.37 -25.09
CA ALA A 23 7.73 4.94 -26.37
C ALA A 23 6.85 6.17 -26.21
N LEU A 24 6.05 6.22 -25.14
CA LEU A 24 5.19 7.36 -24.81
C LEU A 24 5.92 8.48 -24.05
N GLY A 25 7.20 8.29 -23.72
CA GLY A 25 7.96 9.24 -22.90
C GLY A 25 7.46 9.34 -21.46
N VAL A 26 6.78 8.31 -20.97
CA VAL A 26 6.25 8.24 -19.60
C VAL A 26 7.30 7.67 -18.68
N GLU A 27 7.57 8.37 -17.57
CA GLU A 27 8.46 7.90 -16.52
C GLU A 27 7.82 6.70 -15.80
N PHE A 28 8.63 5.65 -15.57
CA PHE A 28 8.21 4.49 -14.81
C PHE A 28 9.31 4.04 -13.85
N SER A 29 8.89 3.51 -12.71
CA SER A 29 9.77 2.98 -11.67
C SER A 29 9.34 1.58 -11.29
N ILE A 30 10.31 0.73 -10.95
CA ILE A 30 10.02 -0.60 -10.40
C ILE A 30 9.85 -0.44 -8.89
N ILE A 31 8.72 -0.91 -8.38
CA ILE A 31 8.47 -0.94 -6.94
C ILE A 31 9.40 -1.97 -6.31
N LYS A 32 10.24 -1.52 -5.37
CA LYS A 32 11.03 -2.37 -4.48
C LYS A 32 10.17 -2.77 -3.28
N ASP A 33 10.58 -3.83 -2.58
CA ASP A 33 9.82 -4.36 -1.44
C ASP A 33 9.57 -3.29 -0.35
N GLU A 34 10.56 -2.47 -0.03
CA GLU A 34 10.45 -1.34 0.91
C GLU A 34 9.30 -0.39 0.53
N LEU A 35 9.26 0.03 -0.74
CA LEU A 35 8.21 0.93 -1.23
C LEU A 35 6.84 0.23 -1.27
N ALA A 36 6.81 -1.10 -1.48
CA ALA A 36 5.58 -1.86 -1.43
C ALA A 36 4.99 -1.91 -0.01
N GLU A 37 5.84 -2.08 1.01
CA GLU A 37 5.43 -2.01 2.42
C GLU A 37 4.91 -0.61 2.78
N ASP A 38 5.62 0.44 2.38
CA ASP A 38 5.19 1.82 2.62
C ASP A 38 3.82 2.11 2.01
N LEU A 39 3.58 1.65 0.78
CA LEU A 39 2.28 1.79 0.10
C LEU A 39 1.18 0.97 0.78
N ALA A 40 1.50 -0.24 1.25
CA ALA A 40 0.55 -1.07 1.98
C ALA A 40 0.17 -0.43 3.32
N LEU A 41 1.16 0.12 4.04
CA LEU A 41 0.95 0.81 5.31
C LEU A 41 0.12 2.08 5.12
N ALA A 42 0.43 2.90 4.11
CA ALA A 42 -0.35 4.09 3.80
C ALA A 42 -1.83 3.74 3.54
N ASN A 43 -2.09 2.71 2.74
CA ASN A 43 -3.45 2.23 2.48
C ASN A 43 -4.15 1.70 3.74
N ALA A 44 -3.42 0.99 4.62
CA ALA A 44 -3.97 0.48 5.88
C ALA A 44 -4.35 1.62 6.83
N ILE A 45 -3.50 2.66 6.93
CA ILE A 45 -3.78 3.87 7.71
C ILE A 45 -5.02 4.58 7.16
N GLU A 46 -5.08 4.76 5.84
CA GLU A 46 -6.22 5.45 5.21
C GLU A 46 -7.52 4.67 5.37
N SER A 47 -7.49 3.35 5.21
CA SER A 47 -8.65 2.48 5.39
C SER A 47 -9.08 2.37 6.86
N GLY A 48 -8.12 2.43 7.80
CA GLY A 48 -8.38 2.36 9.25
C GLY A 48 -8.76 3.70 9.87
N LYS A 49 -8.60 4.81 9.14
CA LYS A 49 -8.94 6.15 9.63
C LYS A 49 -10.46 6.29 9.75
N THR A 50 -10.96 6.28 10.98
CA THR A 50 -12.40 6.43 11.26
C THR A 50 -12.87 7.89 11.26
N GLY A 51 -11.95 8.84 11.36
CA GLY A 51 -12.28 10.27 11.49
C GLY A 51 -12.84 10.67 12.86
N GLU A 52 -12.94 9.71 13.78
CA GLU A 52 -13.43 9.90 15.15
C GLU A 52 -12.26 10.07 16.12
N TYR A 53 -12.45 10.87 17.16
CA TYR A 53 -11.51 10.95 18.27
C TYR A 53 -11.72 9.74 19.17
N VAL A 54 -10.82 8.77 19.06
CA VAL A 54 -10.76 7.59 19.93
C VAL A 54 -10.08 7.96 21.26
N ASP A 55 -10.72 7.61 22.37
CA ASP A 55 -10.09 7.66 23.70
C ASP A 55 -8.96 6.64 23.76
N LEU A 56 -7.73 7.16 23.83
CA LEU A 56 -6.51 6.37 23.81
C LEU A 56 -6.47 5.33 24.94
N ALA A 57 -7.00 5.64 26.13
CA ALA A 57 -6.96 4.73 27.27
C ALA A 57 -7.89 3.53 27.06
N ASN A 58 -9.09 3.76 26.52
CA ASN A 58 -10.05 2.71 26.22
C ASN A 58 -9.55 1.82 25.07
N PHE A 59 -9.05 2.44 23.99
CA PHE A 59 -8.49 1.70 22.85
C PHE A 59 -7.32 0.80 23.24
N LEU A 60 -6.40 1.30 24.08
CA LEU A 60 -5.29 0.49 24.61
C LEU A 60 -5.76 -0.61 25.57
N GLY A 61 -6.87 -0.39 26.28
CA GLY A 61 -7.51 -1.40 27.13
C GLY A 61 -8.08 -2.56 26.31
N GLU A 62 -8.79 -2.26 25.22
CA GLU A 62 -9.36 -3.25 24.30
C GLU A 62 -8.25 -4.12 23.67
N LEU A 63 -7.19 -3.51 23.16
CA LEU A 63 -6.04 -4.23 22.55
C LEU A 63 -5.33 -5.18 23.53
N LYS A 64 -5.27 -4.82 24.82
CA LYS A 64 -4.66 -5.66 25.85
C LYS A 64 -5.55 -6.85 26.20
N ASN A 65 -6.87 -6.64 26.24
CA ASN A 65 -7.82 -7.69 26.57
C ASN A 65 -8.00 -8.69 25.42
N GLU A 66 -8.02 -8.23 24.15
CA GLU A 66 -8.09 -9.12 22.98
C GLU A 66 -6.89 -10.08 22.87
N ASN A 67 -5.72 -9.67 23.36
CA ASN A 67 -4.52 -10.53 23.41
C ASN A 67 -4.44 -11.42 24.65
N SER A 68 -5.40 -11.31 25.58
CA SER A 68 -5.42 -12.10 26.81
C SER A 68 -6.24 -13.39 26.68
N ASP A 69 -7.03 -13.53 25.60
CA ASP A 69 -7.86 -14.71 25.28
C ASP A 69 -7.25 -15.60 24.17
N ARG A 70 -5.99 -15.38 23.79
CA ARG A 70 -5.21 -16.23 22.87
C ARG A 70 -4.02 -16.86 23.59
#